data_AF-A0A2M3ZGT0-F1
#
_entry.id   AF-A0A2M3ZGT0-F1
#
_cell.length_a   1.000
_cell.length_b   1.000
_cell.length_c   1.000
_cell.angle_alpha   90.00
_cell.angle_beta   90.00
_cell.angle_gamma   90.00
#
_symmetry.space_group_name_H-M   'P 1'
#
loop_
_entity.id
_entity.type
_entity.pdbx_description
1 polymer ?
#
loop_
_entity_poly.entity_id
_entity_poly.type
_entity_poly.pdbx_seq_one_letter_code
_entity_poly.pdbx_strand_id
1 'polypeptide(L)'
;TRKAIMSYQGGYYQDPNQPYYGNQYPQQPGYNPNYPPQPQGGGYPAYPPQGGYPSQPPPPGFNPAYPPQPGYGQPQPGYPPQPGFAQPAPPMSSGYGTGYDPETGSVKGFEFNDQSIRRGFIRKVYSILTVQLLITLGFISLFLYHRPTQLWVRNHPEMFWIALGVMIVTLISMACCGDVRRKAPMNFIFLTLFTLAQAFLLAVTSANFQSQEVMLAVGITAAVCLGLTLFAFQTKWDFTVMGGILFVAVLVLMLFGLVAIFFPGKTITLVYASAGALIFSIYLVYDTQLMLGGSHKYSISPEEYIFAALNLYLDIVNIFLYILTIIGATRD
;
A
#
# COMPACT_ATOMS: atom_id res chain seq x y z
N THR A 1 28.65 -42.52 -1.52
CA THR A 1 27.82 -43.50 -2.26
C THR A 1 26.37 -43.26 -1.83
N ARG A 2 25.42 -42.76 -2.61
CA ARG A 2 25.22 -42.56 -4.05
C ARG A 2 24.59 -41.17 -4.30
N LYS A 3 25.00 -40.52 -5.39
CA LYS A 3 24.27 -39.42 -6.04
C LYS A 3 23.04 -40.02 -6.75
N ALA A 4 21.89 -39.35 -6.67
CA ALA A 4 20.79 -39.56 -7.61
C ALA A 4 20.60 -38.28 -8.41
N ILE A 5 20.78 -38.42 -9.73
CA ILE A 5 20.74 -37.39 -10.76
C ILE A 5 19.27 -37.24 -11.17
N MET A 6 18.70 -36.03 -11.07
CA MET A 6 17.44 -35.70 -11.72
C MET A 6 17.73 -35.24 -13.15
N SER A 7 17.35 -36.05 -14.13
CA SER A 7 17.28 -35.68 -15.54
C SER A 7 15.97 -34.93 -15.81
N TYR A 8 16.07 -33.84 -16.56
CA TYR A 8 14.98 -32.93 -16.92
C TYR A 8 14.29 -33.40 -18.21
N GLN A 9 13.00 -33.74 -18.15
CA GLN A 9 12.11 -33.85 -19.33
C GLN A 9 10.67 -33.54 -18.92
N GLY A 10 10.06 -32.56 -19.60
CA GLY A 10 8.61 -32.35 -19.68
C GLY A 10 7.91 -31.95 -18.36
N GLY A 11 7.51 -30.69 -18.26
CA GLY A 11 6.86 -30.16 -17.06
C GLY A 11 5.59 -30.94 -16.68
N TYR A 12 5.59 -31.53 -15.49
CA TYR A 12 4.56 -31.53 -14.43
C TYR A 12 5.16 -32.31 -13.24
N TYR A 13 5.12 -31.76 -12.03
CA TYR A 13 5.56 -32.47 -10.82
C TYR A 13 4.51 -33.52 -10.43
N GLN A 14 4.90 -34.81 -10.42
CA GLN A 14 4.08 -35.91 -9.89
C GLN A 14 4.49 -36.23 -8.45
N ASP A 15 3.53 -36.21 -7.54
CA ASP A 15 3.66 -36.71 -6.16
C ASP A 15 3.63 -38.26 -6.18
N PRO A 16 4.61 -38.96 -5.57
CA PRO A 16 4.68 -40.43 -5.58
C PRO A 16 3.59 -41.18 -4.80
N ASN A 17 2.67 -40.51 -4.09
CA ASN A 17 1.78 -41.18 -3.11
C ASN A 17 0.25 -41.08 -3.37
N GLN A 18 -0.23 -40.98 -4.63
CA GLN A 18 -1.68 -41.07 -4.92
C GLN A 18 -2.09 -42.28 -5.78
N PRO A 19 -3.15 -43.03 -5.39
CA PRO A 19 -3.70 -44.13 -6.18
C PRO A 19 -4.58 -43.63 -7.35
N TYR A 20 -4.42 -44.31 -8.49
CA TYR A 20 -5.07 -44.04 -9.77
C TYR A 20 -6.55 -44.47 -9.76
N TYR A 21 -7.49 -43.55 -10.03
CA TYR A 21 -8.88 -43.90 -10.36
C TYR A 21 -9.25 -43.36 -11.74
N GLY A 22 -9.61 -44.29 -12.63
CA GLY A 22 -10.03 -44.04 -14.00
C GLY A 22 -11.45 -43.49 -14.14
N ASN A 23 -11.71 -42.92 -15.31
CA ASN A 23 -12.97 -42.32 -15.76
C ASN A 23 -14.23 -43.15 -15.42
N GLN A 24 -15.11 -42.60 -14.58
CA GLN A 24 -16.53 -43.00 -14.51
C GLN A 24 -17.41 -41.74 -14.34
N TYR A 25 -18.39 -41.60 -15.23
CA TYR A 25 -19.45 -40.58 -15.18
C TYR A 25 -20.30 -40.77 -13.92
N PRO A 26 -20.77 -39.70 -13.23
CA PRO A 26 -21.69 -39.87 -12.11
C PRO A 26 -23.08 -40.30 -12.59
N GLN A 27 -23.59 -41.40 -12.02
CA GLN A 27 -24.96 -41.86 -12.16
C GLN A 27 -25.95 -40.93 -11.41
N GLN A 28 -27.20 -40.88 -11.91
CA GLN A 28 -28.32 -40.14 -11.33
C GLN A 28 -28.74 -40.66 -9.95
N PRO A 29 -29.07 -39.79 -8.98
CA PRO A 29 -29.80 -40.19 -7.77
C PRO A 29 -31.28 -40.45 -8.04
N GLY A 30 -31.81 -41.46 -7.34
CA GLY A 30 -33.14 -42.03 -7.52
C GLY A 30 -34.34 -41.15 -7.13
N TYR A 31 -35.48 -41.66 -7.57
CA TYR A 31 -36.84 -41.13 -7.53
C TYR A 31 -37.38 -40.92 -6.10
N ASN A 32 -37.84 -39.70 -5.78
CA ASN A 32 -38.57 -39.36 -4.55
C ASN A 32 -40.09 -39.30 -4.86
N PRO A 33 -40.96 -40.14 -4.25
CA PRO A 33 -42.36 -40.30 -4.70
C PRO A 33 -43.36 -39.18 -4.40
N ASN A 34 -42.95 -38.02 -3.86
CA ASN A 34 -43.88 -37.05 -3.26
C ASN A 34 -44.16 -35.75 -4.07
N TYR A 35 -44.11 -35.79 -5.42
CA TYR A 35 -44.57 -34.65 -6.23
C TYR A 35 -45.44 -35.09 -7.42
N PRO A 36 -46.52 -34.35 -7.76
CA PRO A 36 -47.39 -34.66 -8.89
C PRO A 36 -46.70 -34.37 -10.25
N PRO A 37 -47.07 -35.07 -11.33
CA PRO A 37 -46.36 -35.03 -12.61
C PRO A 37 -46.61 -33.74 -13.40
N GLN A 38 -45.56 -33.15 -13.98
CA GLN A 38 -45.66 -32.08 -14.98
C GLN A 38 -45.85 -32.66 -16.40
N PRO A 39 -46.69 -32.07 -17.25
CA PRO A 39 -46.82 -32.50 -18.64
C PRO A 39 -45.64 -32.02 -19.52
N GLN A 40 -45.17 -32.94 -20.35
CA GLN A 40 -44.12 -32.73 -21.35
C GLN A 40 -44.74 -32.14 -22.63
N GLY A 41 -44.33 -30.93 -23.02
CA GLY A 41 -44.83 -30.27 -24.23
C GLY A 41 -43.98 -29.06 -24.60
N GLY A 42 -43.46 -29.04 -25.84
CA GLY A 42 -42.44 -28.11 -26.31
C GLY A 42 -42.90 -26.67 -26.58
N GLY A 43 -41.90 -25.84 -26.89
CA GLY A 43 -42.08 -24.46 -27.33
C GLY A 43 -41.35 -23.48 -26.42
N TYR A 44 -40.32 -22.82 -26.95
CA TYR A 44 -39.63 -21.70 -26.30
C TYR A 44 -40.63 -20.58 -25.98
N PRO A 45 -40.74 -20.07 -24.73
CA PRO A 45 -41.51 -18.86 -24.45
C PRO A 45 -40.66 -17.61 -24.66
N ALA A 46 -41.20 -16.68 -25.44
CA ALA A 46 -40.71 -15.32 -25.60
C ALA A 46 -40.75 -14.54 -24.28
N TYR A 47 -39.79 -13.61 -24.11
CA TYR A 47 -39.75 -12.66 -22.99
C TYR A 47 -41.01 -11.76 -22.99
N PRO A 48 -41.61 -11.48 -21.81
CA PRO A 48 -42.68 -10.50 -21.70
C PRO A 48 -42.13 -9.06 -21.81
N PRO A 49 -42.88 -8.11 -22.39
CA PRO A 49 -42.46 -6.72 -22.46
C PRO A 49 -42.44 -6.09 -21.06
N GLN A 50 -41.32 -5.46 -20.70
CA GLN A 50 -41.18 -4.69 -19.46
C GLN A 50 -42.18 -3.51 -19.46
N GLY A 51 -43.07 -3.50 -18.47
CA GLY A 51 -43.93 -2.37 -18.15
C GLY A 51 -43.11 -1.18 -17.65
N GLY A 52 -43.39 0.00 -18.20
CA GLY A 52 -42.71 1.25 -17.88
C GLY A 52 -42.96 1.72 -16.44
N TYR A 53 -41.93 2.27 -15.82
CA TYR A 53 -42.02 3.00 -14.56
C TYR A 53 -42.63 4.40 -14.81
N PRO A 54 -43.48 4.93 -13.90
CA PRO A 54 -43.97 6.30 -14.02
C PRO A 54 -42.84 7.31 -13.79
N SER A 55 -42.67 8.23 -14.74
CA SER A 55 -41.71 9.32 -14.72
C SER A 55 -42.10 10.39 -13.68
N GLN A 56 -41.17 10.72 -12.78
CA GLN A 56 -41.26 11.92 -11.93
C GLN A 56 -41.18 13.20 -12.79
N PRO A 57 -41.89 14.29 -12.43
CA PRO A 57 -41.82 15.54 -13.15
C PRO A 57 -40.46 16.25 -12.93
N PRO A 58 -39.86 16.88 -13.95
CA PRO A 58 -38.61 17.62 -13.82
C PRO A 58 -38.80 18.97 -13.11
N PRO A 59 -37.75 19.53 -12.46
CA PRO A 59 -37.79 20.84 -11.83
C PRO A 59 -38.00 21.97 -12.86
N PRO A 60 -38.68 23.07 -12.50
CA PRO A 60 -39.02 24.11 -13.45
C PRO A 60 -37.79 24.94 -13.85
N GLY A 61 -37.51 24.96 -15.16
CA GLY A 61 -36.62 25.93 -15.77
C GLY A 61 -35.57 25.34 -16.69
N PHE A 62 -35.96 24.76 -17.83
CA PHE A 62 -35.11 24.72 -19.03
C PHE A 62 -35.99 24.43 -20.26
N ASN A 63 -35.95 25.32 -21.24
CA ASN A 63 -36.76 25.28 -22.46
C ASN A 63 -35.92 24.74 -23.62
N PRO A 64 -36.31 23.66 -24.33
CA PRO A 64 -35.76 23.34 -25.63
C PRO A 64 -36.85 23.40 -26.72
N ALA A 65 -36.83 24.45 -27.54
CA ALA A 65 -37.58 24.49 -28.78
C ALA A 65 -36.73 23.95 -29.93
N TYR A 66 -37.05 22.74 -30.40
CA TYR A 66 -36.74 22.28 -31.76
C TYR A 66 -37.97 21.58 -32.34
N PRO A 67 -38.35 21.86 -33.60
CA PRO A 67 -39.53 21.26 -34.22
C PRO A 67 -39.28 19.81 -34.69
N PRO A 68 -40.32 18.96 -34.76
CA PRO A 68 -40.20 17.54 -35.09
C PRO A 68 -40.01 17.28 -36.60
N GLN A 69 -39.13 16.33 -36.96
CA GLN A 69 -39.00 15.78 -38.31
C GLN A 69 -40.07 14.70 -38.59
N PRO A 70 -40.77 14.73 -39.74
CA PRO A 70 -41.65 13.64 -40.17
C PRO A 70 -40.89 12.48 -40.82
N GLY A 71 -41.39 11.26 -40.58
CA GLY A 71 -40.80 9.99 -40.98
C GLY A 71 -40.77 9.68 -42.48
N TYR A 72 -39.90 8.72 -42.81
CA TYR A 72 -39.62 8.25 -44.15
C TYR A 72 -40.74 7.37 -44.72
N GLY A 73 -41.21 7.70 -45.93
CA GLY A 73 -42.03 6.82 -46.75
C GLY A 73 -42.25 7.37 -48.16
N GLN A 74 -41.75 6.64 -49.16
CA GLN A 74 -42.10 6.62 -50.61
C GLN A 74 -41.15 7.31 -51.63
N PRO A 75 -41.02 6.73 -52.85
CA PRO A 75 -39.85 6.91 -53.73
C PRO A 75 -40.00 8.07 -54.72
N GLN A 76 -38.89 8.78 -55.00
CA GLN A 76 -38.84 9.85 -56.01
C GLN A 76 -38.49 9.33 -57.42
N PRO A 77 -39.11 9.86 -58.50
CA PRO A 77 -38.60 9.77 -59.87
C PRO A 77 -37.54 10.86 -60.13
N GLY A 78 -36.56 10.52 -60.98
CA GLY A 78 -35.27 11.18 -61.08
C GLY A 78 -35.22 12.58 -61.72
N TYR A 79 -34.13 13.27 -61.41
CA TYR A 79 -33.59 14.45 -62.11
C TYR A 79 -32.07 14.30 -62.28
N PRO A 80 -31.48 14.89 -63.34
CA PRO A 80 -30.09 14.65 -63.75
C PRO A 80 -29.06 15.40 -62.87
N PRO A 81 -27.79 14.96 -62.86
CA PRO A 81 -26.78 15.47 -61.92
C PRO A 81 -26.26 16.86 -62.33
N GLN A 82 -26.19 17.78 -61.35
CA GLN A 82 -25.41 19.02 -61.47
C GLN A 82 -23.99 18.83 -60.87
N PRO A 83 -22.93 19.44 -61.44
CA PRO A 83 -21.56 19.20 -61.01
C PRO A 83 -21.14 20.12 -59.86
N GLY A 84 -20.60 19.51 -58.81
CA GLY A 84 -19.41 20.01 -58.10
C GLY A 84 -19.57 21.20 -57.15
N PHE A 85 -19.91 20.91 -55.88
CA PHE A 85 -19.36 21.65 -54.73
C PHE A 85 -19.06 20.65 -53.60
N ALA A 86 -17.78 20.59 -53.19
CA ALA A 86 -17.34 19.76 -52.08
C ALA A 86 -17.91 20.29 -50.77
N GLN A 87 -18.65 19.46 -50.03
CA GLN A 87 -19.06 19.76 -48.66
C GLN A 87 -17.86 19.55 -47.71
N PRO A 88 -17.56 20.49 -46.80
CA PRO A 88 -16.58 20.24 -45.75
C PRO A 88 -17.12 19.17 -44.78
N ALA A 89 -16.26 18.21 -44.43
CA ALA A 89 -16.59 17.12 -43.53
C ALA A 89 -17.12 17.65 -42.17
N PRO A 90 -18.11 16.99 -41.54
CA PRO A 90 -18.54 17.35 -40.20
C PRO A 90 -17.36 17.20 -39.22
N PRO A 91 -17.25 18.05 -38.19
CA PRO A 91 -16.17 17.94 -37.22
C PRO A 91 -16.23 16.57 -36.55
N MET A 92 -15.12 15.83 -36.60
CA MET A 92 -14.94 14.60 -35.84
C MET A 92 -15.24 14.90 -34.37
N SER A 93 -16.33 14.34 -33.87
CA SER A 93 -16.51 14.14 -32.44
C SER A 93 -15.29 13.39 -31.93
N SER A 94 -14.49 14.05 -31.09
CA SER A 94 -13.40 13.47 -30.30
C SER A 94 -13.98 12.45 -29.32
N GLY A 95 -14.43 11.32 -29.85
CA GLY A 95 -14.78 10.15 -29.05
C GLY A 95 -13.50 9.66 -28.41
N TYR A 96 -13.47 9.68 -27.08
CA TYR A 96 -12.51 8.93 -26.29
C TYR A 96 -12.62 7.46 -26.69
N GLY A 97 -11.82 7.05 -27.67
CA GLY A 97 -11.66 5.65 -28.03
C GLY A 97 -10.96 4.95 -26.87
N THR A 98 -11.71 4.24 -26.06
CA THR A 98 -11.16 3.22 -25.16
C THR A 98 -10.54 2.14 -26.04
N GLY A 99 -9.25 2.28 -26.33
CA GLY A 99 -8.46 1.25 -26.99
C GLY A 99 -8.38 0.05 -26.06
N TYR A 100 -9.30 -0.89 -26.21
CA TYR A 100 -9.24 -2.19 -25.58
C TYR A 100 -8.15 -3.00 -26.28
N ASP A 101 -7.11 -3.38 -25.55
CA ASP A 101 -6.05 -4.24 -26.07
C ASP A 101 -6.39 -5.70 -25.72
N PRO A 102 -6.79 -6.54 -26.69
CA PRO A 102 -7.24 -7.91 -26.43
C PRO A 102 -6.10 -8.84 -25.97
N GLU A 103 -4.83 -8.44 -26.10
CA GLU A 103 -3.69 -9.25 -25.63
C GLU A 103 -3.43 -9.09 -24.12
N THR A 104 -3.73 -7.93 -23.56
CA THR A 104 -3.52 -7.62 -22.12
C THR A 104 -4.82 -7.50 -21.33
N GLY A 105 -5.98 -7.49 -22.01
CA GLY A 105 -7.29 -7.30 -21.38
C GLY A 105 -7.48 -5.92 -20.75
N SER A 106 -6.62 -4.95 -21.08
CA SER A 106 -6.59 -3.62 -20.47
C SER A 106 -6.94 -2.51 -21.47
N VAL A 107 -7.60 -1.47 -20.96
CA VAL A 107 -7.93 -0.27 -21.75
C VAL A 107 -6.73 0.68 -21.70
N LYS A 108 -6.14 0.98 -22.86
CA LYS A 108 -4.89 1.72 -23.07
C LYS A 108 -4.81 3.13 -22.45
N GLY A 109 -5.90 3.62 -21.85
CA GLY A 109 -5.95 4.90 -21.11
C GLY A 109 -6.05 4.76 -19.58
N PHE A 110 -6.48 3.61 -19.05
CA PHE A 110 -6.59 3.37 -17.61
C PHE A 110 -5.21 3.08 -16.97
N GLU A 111 -4.34 2.32 -17.65
CA GLU A 111 -3.01 1.98 -17.13
C GLU A 111 -2.09 3.21 -16.91
N PHE A 112 -2.16 4.20 -17.80
CA PHE A 112 -1.39 5.44 -17.64
C PHE A 112 -1.86 6.25 -16.42
N ASN A 113 -3.17 6.23 -16.14
CA ASN A 113 -3.73 6.93 -15.00
C ASN A 113 -3.24 6.30 -13.69
N ASP A 114 -3.31 4.97 -13.57
CA ASP A 114 -2.88 4.24 -12.37
C ASP A 114 -1.39 4.41 -12.04
N GLN A 115 -0.51 4.37 -13.06
CA GLN A 115 0.92 4.61 -12.84
C GLN A 115 1.21 6.06 -12.44
N SER A 116 0.51 7.03 -13.03
CA SER A 116 0.68 8.45 -12.69
C SER A 116 0.20 8.74 -11.25
N ILE A 117 -0.93 8.16 -10.85
CA ILE A 117 -1.47 8.23 -9.48
C ILE A 117 -0.48 7.61 -8.52
N ARG A 118 0.08 6.43 -8.84
CA ARG A 118 1.09 5.76 -8.00
C ARG A 118 2.35 6.59 -7.83
N ARG A 119 2.86 7.22 -8.90
CA ARG A 119 4.03 8.11 -8.83
C ARG A 119 3.74 9.34 -7.96
N GLY A 120 2.55 9.91 -8.09
CA GLY A 120 2.09 11.02 -7.24
C GLY A 120 2.03 10.62 -5.76
N PHE A 121 1.49 9.44 -5.48
CA PHE A 121 1.46 8.83 -4.16
C PHE A 121 2.87 8.64 -3.58
N ILE A 122 3.78 7.97 -4.30
CA ILE A 122 5.17 7.74 -3.86
C ILE A 122 5.88 9.06 -3.55
N ARG A 123 5.75 10.06 -4.45
CA ARG A 123 6.34 11.39 -4.23
C ARG A 123 5.81 12.02 -2.93
N LYS A 124 4.50 11.90 -2.69
CA LYS A 124 3.87 12.45 -1.48
C LYS A 124 4.38 11.77 -0.21
N VAL A 125 4.47 10.43 -0.22
CA VAL A 125 4.98 9.65 0.91
C VAL A 125 6.43 10.05 1.24
N TYR A 126 7.33 10.04 0.25
CA TYR A 126 8.72 10.42 0.50
C TYR A 126 8.88 11.89 0.88
N SER A 127 8.05 12.80 0.36
CA SER A 127 8.09 14.21 0.77
C SER A 127 7.74 14.37 2.25
N ILE A 128 6.69 13.67 2.70
CA ILE A 128 6.29 13.64 4.11
C ILE A 128 7.41 13.03 4.96
N LEU A 129 7.93 11.87 4.55
CA LEU A 129 9.01 11.18 5.25
C LEU A 129 10.25 12.07 5.40
N THR A 130 10.68 12.76 4.34
CA THR A 130 11.80 13.69 4.40
C THR A 130 11.57 14.80 5.41
N VAL A 131 10.37 15.40 5.45
CA VAL A 131 10.02 16.42 6.45
C VAL A 131 10.10 15.84 7.87
N GLN A 132 9.58 14.62 8.09
CA GLN A 132 9.66 13.97 9.40
C GLN A 132 11.11 13.75 9.84
N LEU A 133 11.96 13.24 8.95
CA LEU A 133 13.38 13.00 9.24
C LEU A 133 14.15 14.31 9.48
N LEU A 134 13.83 15.39 8.76
CA LEU A 134 14.44 16.71 8.99
C LEU A 134 14.04 17.28 10.36
N ILE A 135 12.78 17.15 10.76
CA ILE A 135 12.32 17.55 12.10
C ILE A 135 13.09 16.74 13.16
N THR A 136 13.17 15.42 13.00
CA THR A 136 13.89 14.54 13.93
C THR A 136 15.37 14.91 14.03
N LEU A 137 16.04 15.12 12.90
CA LEU A 137 17.44 15.57 12.89
C LEU A 137 17.60 16.93 13.56
N GLY A 138 16.67 17.86 13.35
CA GLY A 138 16.66 19.17 13.99
C GLY A 138 16.55 19.07 15.52
N PHE A 139 15.64 18.24 16.03
CA PHE A 139 15.50 17.98 17.46
C PHE A 139 16.75 17.31 18.04
N ILE A 140 17.27 16.25 17.40
CA ILE A 140 18.50 15.59 17.85
C ILE A 140 19.66 16.60 17.89
N SER A 141 19.84 17.39 16.83
CA SER A 141 20.90 18.41 16.75
C SER A 141 20.77 19.48 17.82
N LEU A 142 19.55 19.98 18.06
CA LEU A 142 19.27 20.95 19.13
C LEU A 142 19.68 20.37 20.49
N PHE A 143 19.28 19.13 20.78
CA PHE A 143 19.59 18.48 22.06
C PHE A 143 21.05 18.07 22.16
N LEU A 144 21.79 17.84 21.07
CA LEU A 144 23.21 17.52 21.13
C LEU A 144 24.11 18.75 21.32
N TYR A 145 23.76 19.89 20.71
CA TYR A 145 24.64 21.06 20.66
C TYR A 145 24.18 22.23 21.55
N HIS A 146 22.92 22.27 21.98
CA HIS A 146 22.40 23.34 22.83
C HIS A 146 22.30 22.90 24.30
N ARG A 147 23.38 23.19 25.06
CA ARG A 147 23.51 22.84 26.49
C ARG A 147 22.31 23.29 27.37
N PRO A 148 21.72 24.49 27.21
CA PRO A 148 20.56 24.89 28.01
C PRO A 148 19.35 23.96 27.81
N THR A 149 19.12 23.46 26.59
CA THR A 149 18.03 22.52 26.31
C THR A 149 18.28 21.17 26.96
N GLN A 150 19.53 20.67 26.94
CA GLN A 150 19.90 19.45 27.64
C GLN A 150 19.65 19.54 29.15
N LEU A 151 20.04 20.66 29.76
CA LEU A 151 19.82 20.88 31.19
C LEU A 151 18.32 21.00 31.51
N TRP A 152 17.57 21.71 30.67
CA TRP A 152 16.13 21.86 30.84
C TRP A 152 15.40 20.52 30.83
N VAL A 153 15.70 19.64 29.87
CA VAL A 153 15.01 18.33 29.79
C VAL A 153 15.41 17.38 30.92
N ARG A 154 16.66 17.45 31.40
CA ARG A 154 17.11 16.68 32.58
C ARG A 154 16.39 17.10 33.85
N ASN A 155 16.02 18.38 33.96
CA ASN A 155 15.27 18.91 35.10
C ASN A 155 13.75 18.69 35.00
N HIS A 156 13.23 18.29 33.84
CA HIS A 156 11.79 18.08 33.58
C HIS A 156 11.54 16.68 32.99
N PRO A 157 11.78 15.60 33.76
CA PRO A 157 11.60 14.22 33.28
C PRO A 157 10.15 13.88 32.89
N GLU A 158 9.16 14.62 33.42
CA GLU A 158 7.76 14.49 33.05
C GLU A 158 7.50 14.72 31.55
N MET A 159 8.32 15.53 30.89
CA MET A 159 8.20 15.80 29.46
C MET A 159 8.41 14.54 28.61
N PHE A 160 9.25 13.61 29.06
CA PHE A 160 9.44 12.31 28.42
C PHE A 160 8.14 11.51 28.42
N TRP A 161 7.48 11.41 29.57
CA TRP A 161 6.22 10.65 29.70
C TRP A 161 5.06 11.30 28.96
N ILE A 162 4.99 12.64 28.94
CA ILE A 162 4.00 13.38 28.14
C ILE A 162 4.22 13.09 26.65
N ALA A 163 5.46 13.21 26.15
CA ALA A 163 5.77 12.91 24.75
C ALA A 163 5.48 11.44 24.41
N LEU A 164 5.79 10.50 25.30
CA LEU A 164 5.46 9.08 25.14
C LEU A 164 3.94 8.87 25.04
N GLY A 165 3.15 9.50 25.93
CA GLY A 165 1.69 9.44 25.88
C GLY A 165 1.12 9.99 24.58
N VAL A 166 1.61 11.16 24.12
CA VAL A 166 1.19 11.77 22.84
C VAL A 166 1.54 10.84 21.67
N MET A 167 2.74 10.28 21.65
CA MET A 167 3.18 9.35 20.61
C MET A 167 2.28 8.11 20.55
N ILE A 168 2.01 7.47 21.69
CA ILE A 168 1.16 6.28 21.75
C ILE A 168 -0.29 6.59 21.33
N VAL A 169 -0.88 7.68 21.84
CA VAL A 169 -2.26 8.06 21.50
C VAL A 169 -2.39 8.36 20.01
N THR A 170 -1.45 9.13 19.45
CA THR A 170 -1.48 9.48 18.02
C THR A 170 -1.24 8.25 17.13
N LEU A 171 -0.33 7.36 17.52
CA LEU A 171 -0.05 6.11 16.83
C LEU A 171 -1.27 5.17 16.84
N ILE A 172 -1.88 4.93 18.00
CA ILE A 172 -3.08 4.09 18.13
C ILE A 172 -4.24 4.69 17.31
N SER A 173 -4.43 6.01 17.38
CA SER A 173 -5.49 6.68 16.61
C SER A 173 -5.30 6.49 15.11
N MET A 174 -4.07 6.59 14.58
CA MET A 174 -3.80 6.35 13.16
C MET A 174 -3.82 4.87 12.77
N ALA A 175 -3.55 3.95 13.70
CA ALA A 175 -3.64 2.51 13.45
C ALA A 175 -5.09 2.01 13.44
N CYS A 176 -5.91 2.47 14.39
CA CYS A 176 -7.27 1.96 14.62
C CYS A 176 -8.37 2.79 13.95
N CYS A 177 -8.14 4.07 13.64
CA CYS A 177 -9.15 4.96 13.07
C CYS A 177 -8.78 5.37 11.63
N GLY A 178 -9.35 4.67 10.64
CA GLY A 178 -9.11 4.96 9.22
C GLY A 178 -9.51 6.38 8.80
N ASP A 179 -10.57 6.94 9.41
CA ASP A 179 -10.99 8.31 9.16
C ASP A 179 -9.93 9.34 9.55
N VAL A 180 -9.25 9.13 10.68
CA VAL A 180 -8.21 10.03 11.19
C VAL A 180 -7.04 10.10 10.22
N ARG A 181 -6.60 8.97 9.66
CA ARG A 181 -5.42 8.92 8.78
C ARG A 181 -5.72 9.26 7.31
N ARG A 182 -6.97 9.10 6.86
CA ARG A 182 -7.37 9.33 5.45
C ARG A 182 -7.91 10.73 5.19
N LYS A 183 -8.51 11.41 6.19
CA LYS A 183 -9.19 12.71 6.01
C LYS A 183 -8.34 13.89 6.47
N ALA A 184 -8.18 14.88 5.59
CA ALA A 184 -7.60 16.18 5.95
C ALA A 184 -8.63 17.06 6.69
N PRO A 185 -8.19 17.93 7.62
CA PRO A 185 -6.81 18.17 8.07
C PRO A 185 -6.33 17.22 9.17
N MET A 186 -7.21 16.34 9.67
CA MET A 186 -6.95 15.51 10.86
C MET A 186 -5.70 14.64 10.70
N ASN A 187 -5.51 14.09 9.51
CA ASN A 187 -4.38 13.23 9.20
C ASN A 187 -3.02 13.94 9.35
N PHE A 188 -2.89 15.18 8.90
CA PHE A 188 -1.67 15.98 9.05
C PHE A 188 -1.47 16.46 10.49
N ILE A 189 -2.55 16.78 11.21
CA ILE A 189 -2.47 17.17 12.63
C ILE A 189 -1.91 16.01 13.46
N PHE A 190 -2.52 14.83 13.36
CA PHE A 190 -2.08 13.64 14.09
C PHE A 190 -0.67 13.20 13.69
N LEU A 191 -0.34 13.25 12.39
CA LEU A 191 1.00 12.94 11.93
C LEU A 191 2.04 13.92 12.47
N THR A 192 1.72 15.22 12.51
CA THR A 192 2.65 16.24 13.04
C THR A 192 2.87 16.07 14.54
N LEU A 193 1.79 15.86 15.31
CA LEU A 193 1.87 15.59 16.74
C LEU A 193 2.71 14.34 17.03
N PHE A 194 2.46 13.26 16.29
CA PHE A 194 3.24 12.04 16.36
C PHE A 194 4.72 12.29 16.06
N THR A 195 5.01 13.02 14.97
CA THR A 195 6.38 13.30 14.53
C THR A 195 7.14 14.14 15.56
N LEU A 196 6.53 15.19 16.10
CA LEU A 196 7.15 16.03 17.12
C LEU A 196 7.39 15.26 18.43
N ALA A 197 6.42 14.46 18.86
CA ALA A 197 6.56 13.61 20.04
C ALA A 197 7.68 12.58 19.87
N GLN A 198 7.71 11.88 18.73
CA GLN A 198 8.77 10.90 18.43
C GLN A 198 10.15 11.58 18.31
N ALA A 199 10.24 12.71 17.62
CA ALA A 199 11.48 13.47 17.48
C ALA A 199 12.04 13.92 18.84
N PHE A 200 11.16 14.38 19.74
CA PHE A 200 11.54 14.72 21.11
C PHE A 200 12.06 13.50 21.89
N LEU A 201 11.35 12.37 21.85
CA LEU A 201 11.78 11.13 22.52
C LEU A 201 13.16 10.67 22.01
N LEU A 202 13.37 10.68 20.69
CA LEU A 202 14.66 10.33 20.10
C LEU A 202 15.78 11.28 20.50
N ALA A 203 15.49 12.58 20.58
CA ALA A 203 16.46 13.58 21.01
C ALA A 203 16.86 13.39 22.48
N VAL A 204 15.90 13.10 23.35
CA VAL A 204 16.17 12.76 24.77
C VAL A 204 16.97 11.47 24.89
N THR A 205 16.61 10.41 24.16
CA THR A 205 17.36 9.16 24.17
C THR A 205 18.80 9.36 23.67
N SER A 206 18.97 10.09 22.55
CA SER A 206 20.27 10.36 21.94
C SER A 206 21.17 11.23 22.83
N ALA A 207 20.61 12.03 23.73
CA ALA A 207 21.37 12.86 24.67
C ALA A 207 22.14 12.05 25.74
N ASN A 208 21.93 10.73 25.81
CA ASN A 208 22.72 9.81 26.65
C ASN A 208 23.97 9.28 25.95
N PHE A 209 24.13 9.54 24.65
CA PHE A 209 25.27 9.09 23.85
C PHE A 209 26.19 10.27 23.53
N GLN A 210 27.43 9.97 23.15
CA GLN A 210 28.36 11.01 22.71
C GLN A 210 27.95 11.53 21.33
N SER A 211 28.13 12.84 21.07
CA SER A 211 27.73 13.47 19.80
C SER A 211 28.38 12.82 18.57
N GLN A 212 29.61 12.31 18.71
CA GLN A 212 30.33 11.56 17.67
C GLN A 212 29.65 10.22 17.36
N GLU A 213 29.13 9.53 18.37
CA GLU A 213 28.41 8.26 18.22
C GLU A 213 27.07 8.48 17.52
N VAL A 214 26.34 9.52 17.94
CA VAL A 214 25.06 9.86 17.32
C VAL A 214 25.24 10.26 15.86
N MET A 215 26.26 11.07 15.54
CA MET A 215 26.56 11.46 14.15
C MET A 215 26.93 10.24 13.29
N LEU A 216 27.73 9.32 13.83
CA LEU A 216 28.07 8.07 13.15
C LEU A 216 26.84 7.20 12.92
N ALA A 217 25.95 7.07 13.92
CA ALA A 217 24.71 6.33 13.81
C ALA A 217 23.81 6.91 12.71
N VAL A 218 23.61 8.24 12.70
CA VAL A 218 22.84 8.95 11.65
C VAL A 218 23.42 8.64 10.26
N GLY A 219 24.75 8.73 10.09
CA GLY A 219 25.41 8.45 8.81
C GLY A 219 25.22 7.00 8.33
N ILE A 220 25.40 6.03 9.23
CA ILE A 220 25.20 4.60 8.90
C ILE A 220 23.73 4.31 8.59
N THR A 221 22.80 4.83 9.38
CA THR A 221 21.36 4.65 9.13
C THR A 221 20.95 5.23 7.78
N ALA A 222 21.43 6.43 7.44
CA ALA A 222 21.15 7.03 6.13
C ALA A 222 21.66 6.16 4.98
N ALA A 223 22.89 5.65 5.08
CA ALA A 223 23.47 4.76 4.07
C ALA A 223 22.70 3.43 3.93
N VAL A 224 22.36 2.80 5.07
CA VAL A 224 21.59 1.54 5.10
C VAL A 224 20.19 1.75 4.52
N CYS A 225 19.48 2.79 4.95
CA CYS A 225 18.11 3.05 4.49
C CYS A 225 18.07 3.38 3.00
N LEU A 226 19.03 4.17 2.51
CA LEU A 226 19.15 4.45 1.07
C LEU A 226 19.46 3.19 0.28
N GLY A 227 20.42 2.37 0.73
CA GLY A 227 20.77 1.11 0.09
C GLY A 227 19.59 0.12 0.02
N LEU A 228 18.86 -0.03 1.14
CA LEU A 228 17.69 -0.91 1.21
C LEU A 228 16.52 -0.40 0.37
N THR A 229 16.29 0.92 0.35
CA THR A 229 15.26 1.52 -0.50
C THR A 229 15.56 1.29 -1.98
N LEU A 230 16.81 1.52 -2.41
CA LEU A 230 17.24 1.24 -3.79
C LEU A 230 17.13 -0.24 -4.12
N PHE A 231 17.49 -1.12 -3.18
CA PHE A 231 17.32 -2.56 -3.33
C PHE A 231 15.84 -2.93 -3.51
N ALA A 232 14.95 -2.40 -2.68
CA ALA A 232 13.51 -2.64 -2.74
C ALA A 232 12.90 -2.23 -4.10
N PHE A 233 13.43 -1.16 -4.70
CA PHE A 233 13.01 -0.66 -6.03
C PHE A 233 13.45 -1.57 -7.19
N GLN A 234 14.55 -2.30 -7.03
CA GLN A 234 15.19 -3.04 -8.13
C GLN A 234 15.03 -4.55 -8.02
N THR A 235 14.79 -5.06 -6.82
CA THR A 235 14.72 -6.49 -6.58
C THR A 235 13.46 -7.11 -7.21
N LYS A 236 13.62 -8.32 -7.73
CA LYS A 236 12.51 -9.12 -8.29
C LYS A 236 11.79 -9.95 -7.22
N TRP A 237 12.35 -10.01 -6.01
CA TRP A 237 11.80 -10.79 -4.92
C TRP A 237 10.67 -10.00 -4.27
N ASP A 238 9.51 -10.64 -4.09
CA ASP A 238 8.35 -10.04 -3.46
C ASP A 238 8.41 -10.24 -1.94
N PHE A 239 8.91 -9.23 -1.21
CA PHE A 239 8.96 -9.25 0.25
C PHE A 239 7.56 -9.03 0.86
N THR A 240 6.59 -8.51 0.12
CA THR A 240 5.24 -8.23 0.66
C THR A 240 4.51 -9.48 1.13
N VAL A 241 4.94 -10.67 0.70
CA VAL A 241 4.42 -11.96 1.19
C VAL A 241 4.87 -12.32 2.60
N MET A 242 5.93 -11.68 3.11
CA MET A 242 6.52 -11.96 4.41
C MET A 242 5.81 -11.26 5.57
N GLY A 243 4.71 -10.51 5.33
CA GLY A 243 4.05 -9.70 6.35
C GLY A 243 3.70 -10.47 7.63
N GLY A 244 3.20 -11.70 7.51
CA GLY A 244 2.91 -12.56 8.66
C GLY A 244 4.16 -12.99 9.43
N ILE A 245 5.27 -13.28 8.73
CA ILE A 245 6.56 -13.63 9.36
C ILE A 245 7.14 -12.43 10.09
N LEU A 246 7.09 -11.26 9.46
CA LEU A 246 7.57 -10.01 10.03
C LEU A 246 6.80 -9.63 11.30
N PHE A 247 5.47 -9.79 11.29
CA PHE A 247 4.65 -9.59 12.49
C PHE A 247 5.08 -10.48 13.66
N VAL A 248 5.30 -11.77 13.40
CA VAL A 248 5.80 -12.70 14.43
C VAL A 248 7.20 -12.31 14.90
N ALA A 249 8.09 -11.89 13.98
CA ALA A 249 9.45 -11.47 14.31
C ALA A 249 9.47 -10.26 15.26
N VAL A 250 8.63 -9.24 15.01
CA VAL A 250 8.50 -8.08 15.91
C VAL A 250 7.87 -8.48 17.25
N LEU A 251 6.91 -9.39 17.27
CA LEU A 251 6.34 -9.90 18.53
C LEU A 251 7.39 -10.61 19.37
N VAL A 252 8.21 -11.47 18.76
CA VAL A 252 9.34 -12.14 19.44
C VAL A 252 10.37 -11.11 19.92
N LEU A 253 10.70 -10.13 19.09
CA LEU A 253 11.62 -9.05 19.48
C LEU A 253 11.06 -8.24 20.66
N MET A 254 9.77 -7.93 20.67
CA MET A 254 9.12 -7.23 21.79
C MET A 254 9.21 -8.04 23.09
N LEU A 255 8.86 -9.34 23.06
CA LEU A 255 8.95 -10.21 24.23
C LEU A 255 10.41 -10.36 24.70
N PHE A 256 11.36 -10.48 23.78
CA PHE A 256 12.78 -10.51 24.12
C PHE A 256 13.22 -9.19 24.78
N GLY A 257 12.75 -8.04 24.30
CA GLY A 257 12.98 -6.75 24.93
C GLY A 257 12.47 -6.68 26.36
N LEU A 258 11.27 -7.23 26.64
CA LEU A 258 10.73 -7.31 28.00
C LEU A 258 11.59 -8.18 28.92
N VAL A 259 12.07 -9.32 28.43
CA VAL A 259 12.97 -10.18 29.19
C VAL A 259 14.33 -9.50 29.42
N ALA A 260 14.87 -8.82 28.41
CA ALA A 260 16.16 -8.14 28.47
C ALA A 260 16.23 -7.05 29.56
N ILE A 261 15.10 -6.46 29.95
CA ILE A 261 15.00 -5.52 31.08
C ILE A 261 15.48 -6.17 32.40
N PHE A 262 15.19 -7.46 32.61
CA PHE A 262 15.56 -8.19 33.83
C PHE A 262 16.98 -8.79 33.76
N PHE A 263 17.57 -8.88 32.57
CA PHE A 263 18.90 -9.46 32.33
C PHE A 263 19.80 -8.46 31.59
N PRO A 264 20.16 -7.32 32.22
CA PRO A 264 21.01 -6.33 31.58
C PRO A 264 22.41 -6.90 31.33
N GLY A 265 22.98 -6.59 30.18
CA GLY A 265 24.35 -6.97 29.83
C GLY A 265 24.73 -6.58 28.41
N LYS A 266 26.03 -6.34 28.18
CA LYS A 266 26.57 -5.92 26.88
C LYS A 266 26.21 -6.90 25.76
N THR A 267 26.38 -8.20 25.99
CA THR A 267 26.04 -9.24 25.00
C THR A 267 24.55 -9.25 24.66
N ILE A 268 23.67 -9.22 25.66
CA ILE A 268 22.21 -9.21 25.43
C ILE A 268 21.81 -7.95 24.66
N THR A 269 22.35 -6.80 25.04
CA THR A 269 22.11 -5.50 24.38
C THR A 269 22.53 -5.55 22.91
N LEU A 270 23.73 -6.06 22.61
CA LEU A 270 24.22 -6.18 21.23
C LEU A 270 23.40 -7.16 20.40
N VAL A 271 23.03 -8.32 20.96
CA VAL A 271 22.19 -9.31 20.27
C VAL A 271 20.80 -8.73 19.99
N TYR A 272 20.18 -8.09 20.99
CA TYR A 272 18.87 -7.45 20.86
C TYR A 272 18.90 -6.35 19.78
N ALA A 273 19.88 -5.45 19.84
CA ALA A 273 19.99 -4.36 18.90
C ALA A 273 20.33 -4.84 17.49
N SER A 274 21.18 -5.86 17.33
CA SER A 274 21.51 -6.43 16.02
C SER A 274 20.30 -7.12 15.39
N ALA A 275 19.53 -7.89 16.18
CA ALA A 275 18.30 -8.52 15.74
C ALA A 275 17.26 -7.47 15.34
N GLY A 276 17.08 -6.43 16.15
CA GLY A 276 16.19 -5.31 15.85
C GLY A 276 16.56 -4.58 14.57
N ALA A 277 17.83 -4.18 14.41
CA ALA A 277 18.32 -3.53 13.20
C ALA A 277 18.06 -4.38 11.94
N LEU A 278 18.28 -5.69 12.01
CA LEU A 278 18.02 -6.60 10.90
C LEU A 278 16.51 -6.70 10.58
N ILE A 279 15.67 -6.90 11.60
CA ILE A 279 14.22 -7.04 11.42
C ILE A 279 13.64 -5.75 10.80
N PHE A 280 13.96 -4.58 11.35
CA PHE A 280 13.46 -3.32 10.82
C PHE A 280 14.06 -2.95 9.46
N SER A 281 15.26 -3.44 9.13
CA SER A 281 15.80 -3.35 7.77
C SER A 281 14.96 -4.15 6.76
N ILE A 282 14.46 -5.33 7.14
CA ILE A 282 13.56 -6.12 6.29
C ILE A 282 12.18 -5.47 6.20
N TYR A 283 11.67 -4.89 7.30
CA TYR A 283 10.44 -4.08 7.28
C TYR A 283 10.57 -2.90 6.33
N LEU A 284 11.68 -2.16 6.34
CA LEU A 284 11.88 -1.05 5.43
C LEU A 284 11.76 -1.49 3.96
N VAL A 285 12.31 -2.66 3.60
CA VAL A 285 12.15 -3.25 2.25
C VAL A 285 10.70 -3.63 1.99
N TYR A 286 10.05 -4.30 2.95
CA TYR A 286 8.64 -4.70 2.89
C TYR A 286 7.70 -3.51 2.67
N ASP A 287 7.77 -2.48 3.52
CA ASP A 287 6.91 -1.30 3.49
C ASP A 287 7.19 -0.45 2.25
N THR A 288 8.46 -0.39 1.81
CA THR A 288 8.81 0.25 0.54
C THR A 288 8.12 -0.47 -0.63
N GLN A 289 8.16 -1.80 -0.70
CA GLN A 289 7.49 -2.55 -1.76
C GLN A 289 5.96 -2.46 -1.69
N LEU A 290 5.39 -2.48 -0.49
CA LEU A 290 3.96 -2.33 -0.27
C LEU A 290 3.44 -0.98 -0.79
N MET A 291 4.24 0.08 -0.63
CA MET A 291 3.97 1.42 -1.16
C MET A 291 4.13 1.49 -2.68
N LEU A 292 5.19 0.89 -3.25
CA LEU A 292 5.41 0.89 -4.70
C LEU A 292 4.26 0.20 -5.46
N GLY A 293 3.73 -0.89 -4.91
CA GLY A 293 2.72 -1.71 -5.56
C GLY A 293 3.18 -2.27 -6.91
N GLY A 294 2.24 -2.61 -7.80
CA GLY A 294 2.54 -3.15 -9.13
C GLY A 294 2.55 -4.67 -9.13
N SER A 295 3.67 -5.30 -9.53
CA SER A 295 3.81 -6.76 -9.66
C SER A 295 3.85 -7.53 -8.33
N HIS A 296 3.80 -6.81 -7.20
CA HIS A 296 3.77 -7.39 -5.87
C HIS A 296 2.36 -7.85 -5.50
N LYS A 297 2.25 -8.93 -4.73
CA LYS A 297 0.97 -9.52 -4.33
C LYS A 297 0.11 -8.55 -3.52
N TYR A 298 0.73 -7.70 -2.72
CA TYR A 298 0.04 -6.71 -1.88
C TYR A 298 0.48 -5.30 -2.23
N SER A 299 -0.46 -4.36 -2.23
CA SER A 299 -0.18 -2.93 -2.41
C SER A 299 -1.09 -2.09 -1.54
N ILE A 300 -0.59 -0.93 -1.11
CA ILE A 300 -1.38 0.02 -0.34
C ILE A 300 -2.19 0.96 -1.26
N SER A 301 -3.39 1.34 -0.83
CA SER A 301 -4.19 2.35 -1.54
C SER A 301 -3.45 3.69 -1.55
N PRO A 302 -3.46 4.44 -2.67
CA PRO A 302 -2.90 5.80 -2.75
C PRO A 302 -3.45 6.79 -1.71
N GLU A 303 -4.61 6.53 -1.13
CA GLU A 303 -5.21 7.35 -0.07
C GLU A 303 -4.49 7.19 1.28
N GLU A 304 -3.70 6.14 1.46
CA GLU A 304 -3.03 5.77 2.70
C GLU A 304 -1.59 6.32 2.80
N TYR A 305 -1.32 7.46 2.17
CA TYR A 305 0.04 8.05 2.13
C TYR A 305 0.57 8.43 3.51
N ILE A 306 -0.31 8.76 4.45
CA ILE A 306 0.05 9.04 5.85
C ILE A 306 0.50 7.77 6.55
N PHE A 307 -0.23 6.67 6.34
CA PHE A 307 0.11 5.38 6.93
C PHE A 307 1.42 4.83 6.35
N ALA A 308 1.60 4.91 5.04
CA ALA A 308 2.85 4.51 4.39
C ALA A 308 4.05 5.34 4.89
N ALA A 309 3.89 6.67 4.99
CA ALA A 309 4.96 7.54 5.53
C ALA A 309 5.29 7.22 7.00
N LEU A 310 4.25 6.97 7.81
CA LEU A 310 4.40 6.60 9.22
C LEU A 310 5.18 5.29 9.39
N ASN A 311 4.88 4.25 8.62
CA ASN A 311 5.61 2.98 8.69
C ASN A 311 7.09 3.15 8.30
N LEU A 312 7.35 3.76 7.14
CA LEU A 312 8.72 4.01 6.68
C LEU A 312 9.51 4.85 7.70
N TYR A 313 8.86 5.84 8.32
CA TYR A 313 9.49 6.65 9.37
C TYR A 313 9.83 5.82 10.62
N LEU A 314 8.90 4.96 11.09
CA LEU A 314 9.15 4.07 12.21
C LEU A 314 10.28 3.07 11.93
N ASP A 315 10.35 2.51 10.72
CA ASP A 315 11.43 1.59 10.34
C ASP A 315 12.80 2.28 10.42
N ILE A 316 12.92 3.47 9.80
CA ILE A 316 14.17 4.23 9.77
C ILE A 316 14.59 4.65 11.18
N VAL A 317 13.63 5.10 12.00
CA VAL A 317 13.88 5.51 13.38
C VAL A 317 14.33 4.34 14.26
N ASN A 318 13.71 3.16 14.10
CA ASN A 318 14.11 1.97 14.84
C ASN A 318 15.49 1.48 14.39
N ILE A 319 15.77 1.46 13.08
CA ILE A 319 17.11 1.17 12.55
C ILE A 319 18.14 2.14 13.17
N PHE A 320 17.84 3.44 13.26
CA PHE A 320 18.68 4.42 13.93
C PHE A 320 18.95 4.09 15.40
N LEU A 321 17.89 3.86 16.20
CA LEU A 321 18.04 3.55 17.62
C LEU A 321 18.87 2.28 17.85
N TYR A 322 18.67 1.24 17.04
CA TYR A 322 19.42 0.00 17.16
C TYR A 322 20.89 0.17 16.75
N ILE A 323 21.17 0.88 15.65
CA ILE A 323 22.55 1.20 15.27
C ILE A 323 23.24 2.05 16.34
N LEU A 324 22.55 3.07 16.89
CA LEU A 324 23.07 3.89 17.97
C LEU A 324 23.38 3.06 19.22
N THR A 325 22.48 2.15 19.58
CA THR A 325 22.66 1.22 20.71
C THR A 325 23.87 0.30 20.49
N ILE A 326 24.06 -0.22 19.27
CA ILE A 326 25.24 -1.03 18.92
C ILE A 326 26.52 -0.21 19.11
N ILE A 327 26.56 1.01 18.55
CA ILE A 327 27.73 1.87 18.63
C ILE A 327 28.08 2.18 20.09
N GLY A 328 27.10 2.64 20.89
CA GLY A 328 27.33 2.94 22.31
C GLY A 328 27.80 1.72 23.10
N ALA A 329 27.11 0.58 22.95
CA ALA A 329 27.48 -0.65 23.65
C ALA A 329 28.87 -1.20 23.27
N THR A 330 29.39 -0.88 22.08
CA THR A 330 30.76 -1.28 21.68
C THR A 330 31.85 -0.37 22.23
N ARG A 331 31.53 0.89 22.52
CA ARG A 331 32.48 1.91 22.97
C ARG A 331 32.58 2.03 24.49
N ASP A 332 31.53 1.63 25.20
CA ASP A 332 31.52 1.42 26.65
C ASP A 332 32.09 0.04 27.04
#